data_AF-A0A7Y7J0J7-F1
#
_entry.id   AF-A0A7Y7J0J7-F1
#
_cell.length_a   1.000
_cell.length_b   1.000
_cell.length_c   1.000
_cell.angle_alpha   90.00
_cell.angle_beta   90.00
_cell.angle_gamma   90.00
#
_symmetry.space_group_name_H-M   'P 1'
#
loop_
_entity.id
_entity.type
_entity.pdbx_description
1 polymer ?
#
loop_
_entity_poly.entity_id
_entity_poly.type
_entity_poly.pdbx_seq_one_letter_code
_entity_poly.pdbx_strand_id
1 'polypeptide(L)' 'MDTIIAEATRGDRVESRHAGSAVVVDAAGRVVFALGDAERPTYPRSAVKSFLALPLVESGA' A
#
# COMPACT_ATOMS: atom_id res chain seq x y z
N MET A 1 1.24 -14.96 9.55
CA MET A 1 0.17 -14.43 10.42
C MET A 1 0.10 -12.94 10.14
N ASP A 2 -1.03 -12.45 9.65
CA ASP A 2 -1.10 -11.06 9.14
C ASP A 2 -0.95 -10.05 10.30
N THR A 3 -0.07 -9.06 10.12
CA THR A 3 0.31 -8.07 11.15
C THR A 3 -0.71 -6.93 11.19
N ILE A 4 -1.08 -6.41 12.37
CA ILE A 4 -1.95 -5.22 12.45
C ILE A 4 -1.16 -3.99 11.99
N ILE A 5 -1.61 -3.37 10.89
CA ILE A 5 -0.95 -2.22 10.29
C ILE A 5 -1.69 -0.90 10.56
N ALA A 6 -2.97 -0.97 10.93
CA ALA A 6 -3.76 0.20 11.29
C ALA A 6 -4.89 -0.17 12.25
N GLU A 7 -5.21 0.74 13.16
CA GLU A 7 -6.39 0.71 13.99
C GLU A 7 -7.24 1.95 13.72
N ALA A 8 -8.54 1.77 13.52
CA ALA A 8 -9.50 2.86 13.45
C ALA A 8 -10.22 2.98 14.80
N THR A 9 -10.20 4.18 15.38
CA THR A 9 -10.79 4.46 16.69
C THR A 9 -12.05 5.33 16.57
N ARG A 10 -12.95 5.19 17.55
CA ARG A 10 -14.10 6.08 17.78
C ARG A 10 -14.11 6.46 19.25
N GLY A 11 -13.60 7.67 19.54
CA GLY A 11 -13.23 8.04 20.90
C GLY A 11 -12.14 7.11 21.43
N ASP A 12 -12.29 6.63 22.66
CA ASP A 12 -11.30 5.78 23.34
C ASP A 12 -11.40 4.28 22.95
N ARG A 13 -12.25 3.95 21.97
CA ARG A 13 -12.53 2.57 21.55
C ARG A 13 -11.90 2.30 20.18
N VAL A 14 -11.11 1.23 20.08
CA VAL A 14 -10.74 0.64 18.79
C VAL A 14 -11.97 -0.05 18.21
N GLU A 15 -12.44 0.46 17.08
CA GLU A 15 -13.62 -0.04 16.35
C GLU A 15 -13.21 -1.04 15.27
N SER A 16 -12.04 -0.86 14.65
CA SER A 16 -11.55 -1.76 13.60
C SER A 16 -10.03 -1.91 13.62
N ARG A 17 -9.58 -3.10 13.25
CA ARG A 17 -8.16 -3.44 13.07
C ARG A 17 -7.95 -3.95 11.65
N HIS A 18 -6.93 -3.42 10.99
CA HIS A 18 -6.58 -3.80 9.63
C HIS A 18 -5.29 -4.61 9.67
N ALA A 19 -5.38 -5.87 9.27
CA ALA A 19 -4.22 -6.75 9.16
C ALA A 19 -3.67 -6.73 7.72
N GLY A 20 -2.35 -6.72 7.58
CA GLY A 20 -1.70 -6.74 6.28
C GLY A 20 -0.20 -6.49 6.37
N SER A 21 0.32 -5.92 5.28
CA SER A 21 1.70 -5.46 5.15
C SER A 21 1.71 -3.99 4.71
N ALA A 22 2.71 -3.23 5.17
CA ALA A 22 2.92 -1.84 4.79
C ALA A 22 4.38 -1.61 4.45
N VAL A 23 4.65 -0.80 3.43
CA VAL A 23 5.99 -0.43 2.99
C VAL A 23 6.01 1.05 2.62
N VAL A 24 7.07 1.75 3.02
CA VAL A 24 7.35 3.12 2.60
C VAL A 24 8.68 3.12 1.86
N VAL A 25 8.68 3.70 0.67
CA VAL A 25 9.86 3.83 -0.19
C VAL A 25 10.20 5.31 -0.40
N ASP A 26 11.49 5.63 -0.44
CA ASP A 26 11.98 6.95 -0.82
C ASP A 26 11.94 7.15 -2.36
N ALA A 27 12.26 8.36 -2.82
CA ALA A 27 12.28 8.69 -4.26
C ALA A 27 13.36 7.95 -5.06
N ALA A 28 14.36 7.36 -4.39
CA ALA A 28 15.38 6.53 -5.02
C ALA A 28 15.00 5.04 -5.02
N GLY A 29 13.80 4.70 -4.52
CA GLY A 29 13.30 3.32 -4.42
C GLY A 29 13.81 2.55 -3.20
N ARG A 30 14.46 3.20 -2.22
CA ARG A 30 14.91 2.52 -1.00
C ARG A 30 13.74 2.37 -0.04
N VAL A 31 13.59 1.17 0.52
CA VAL A 31 12.65 0.94 1.62
C VAL A 31 13.15 1.68 2.87
N VAL A 32 12.36 2.63 3.36
CA VAL A 32 12.66 3.38 4.59
C VAL A 32 11.84 2.91 5.78
N PHE A 33 10.77 2.14 5.53
CA PHE A 33 9.97 1.47 6.55
C PHE A 33 9.27 0.26 5.95
N ALA A 34 9.19 -0.83 6.71
CA ALA A 34 8.41 -2.01 6.37
C ALA A 34 7.75 -2.62 7.62
N LEU A 35 6.55 -3.13 7.46
CA LEU A 35 5.78 -3.81 8.50
C LEU A 35 5.05 -5.01 7.88
N GLY A 36 5.10 -6.17 8.52
CA GLY A 36 4.59 -7.42 7.96
C GLY A 36 5.50 -7.97 6.85
N ASP A 37 4.93 -8.80 5.98
CA ASP A 37 5.63 -9.39 4.83
C ASP A 37 5.40 -8.55 3.58
N ALA A 38 6.30 -7.59 3.32
CA ALA A 38 6.21 -6.66 2.21
C ALA A 38 6.51 -7.31 0.85
N GLU A 39 7.19 -8.45 0.84
CA GLU A 39 7.60 -9.17 -0.39
C GLU A 39 6.55 -10.19 -0.85
N ARG A 40 5.50 -10.41 -0.04
CA ARG A 40 4.40 -11.31 -0.39
C ARG A 40 3.72 -10.85 -1.70
N PRO A 41 3.69 -11.70 -2.75
CA PRO A 41 3.01 -11.37 -3.99
C PRO A 41 1.52 -11.07 -3.76
N THR A 42 1.04 -9.98 -4.36
CA THR A 42 -0.37 -9.56 -4.28
C THR A 42 -0.85 -8.98 -5.60
N TYR A 43 -2.15 -9.08 -5.88
CA TYR A 43 -2.74 -8.43 -7.03
C TYR A 43 -2.95 -6.93 -6.73
N PRO A 44 -2.41 -6.00 -7.53
CA PRO A 44 -2.48 -4.57 -7.24
C PRO A 44 -3.90 -3.99 -7.35
N ARG A 45 -4.85 -4.72 -7.97
CA ARG A 45 -6.22 -4.26 -8.26
C ARG A 45 -6.19 -2.84 -8.85
N SER A 46 -7.04 -1.95 -8.37
CA SER A 46 -7.10 -0.55 -8.79
C SER A 46 -5.80 0.26 -8.61
N ALA A 47 -4.81 -0.20 -7.85
CA ALA A 47 -3.53 0.51 -7.70
C ALA A 47 -2.67 0.47 -8.97
N VAL A 48 -2.95 -0.44 -9.91
CA VAL A 48 -2.22 -0.52 -11.20
C VAL A 48 -2.56 0.60 -12.18
N LYS A 49 -3.57 1.44 -11.87
CA LYS A 49 -4.10 2.46 -12.79
C LYS A 49 -3.04 3.42 -13.33
N SER A 50 -2.03 3.79 -12.53
CA SER A 50 -0.94 4.65 -13.00
C SER A 50 -0.18 4.02 -14.17
N PHE A 51 0.13 2.73 -14.09
CA PHE A 51 0.77 1.99 -15.17
C PHE A 51 -0.15 1.83 -16.38
N LEU A 52 -1.45 1.62 -16.17
CA LEU A 52 -2.42 1.54 -17.27
C LEU A 52 -2.62 2.89 -17.98
N ALA A 53 -2.49 4.00 -17.26
CA ALA A 53 -2.63 5.34 -17.80
C ALA A 53 -1.36 5.86 -18.49
N LEU A 54 -0.19 5.29 -18.15
CA LEU A 54 1.10 5.76 -18.66
C LEU A 54 1.15 5.88 -20.19
N PRO A 55 0.69 4.88 -20.99
CA PRO A 55 0.75 4.99 -22.45
C PRO A 55 -0.15 6.11 -23.02
N LEU A 56 -1.27 6.41 -22.36
CA LEU A 56 -2.16 7.50 -22.78
C LEU A 56 -1.46 8.85 -22.58
N VAL A 57 -0.84 9.04 -21.41
CA VAL A 57 -0.09 10.26 -21.10
C VAL A 57 1.12 10.41 -22.02
N GLU A 58 1.87 9.32 -22.26
CA GLU A 58 3.04 9.32 -23.14
C GLU A 58 2.70 9.59 -24.60
N SER A 59 1.50 9.18 -25.06
CA SER A 59 1.04 9.44 -26.43
C SER A 59 0.43 10.83 -26.63
N GLY A 60 0.12 11.56 -25.55
CA GLY A 60 -0.51 12.88 -25.60
C GLY A 60 -1.97 12.87 -26.06
N ALA A 61 -2.65 11.73 -25.96
CA ALA A 61 -4.04 11.53 -26.35
C ALA A 61 -5.05 12.07 -25.32
#